data_AF-A0A6V7L3A2-F1
#
_entry.id   AF-A0A6V7L3A2-F1
#
_cell.length_a   1.000
_cell.length_b   1.000
_cell.length_c   1.000
_cell.angle_alpha   90.00
_cell.angle_beta   90.00
_cell.angle_gamma   90.00
#
_symmetry.space_group_name_H-M   'P 1'
#
loop_
_entity.id
_entity.type
_entity.pdbx_description
1 polymer ?
#
loop_
_entity_poly.entity_id
_entity_poly.type
_entity_poly.pdbx_seq_one_letter_code
_entity_poly.pdbx_strand_id
1 'polypeptide(L)'
;VNVLGGEVCMWGEYVDEGGLDARVWPRAAAAGERLWTDSTILKTSDVEPRLQAHKERLEARDIKSDAMTPAWCAQHATKCF
;
A
#
# COMPACT_ATOMS: atom_id res chain seq x y z
N VAL A 1 26.36 -4.10 7.98
CA VAL A 1 25.15 -3.73 8.76
C VAL A 1 24.30 -4.99 8.84
N ASN A 2 23.87 -5.42 10.02
CA ASN A 2 22.99 -6.59 10.17
C ASN A 2 21.56 -6.09 10.36
N VAL A 3 20.77 -6.12 9.28
CA VAL A 3 19.37 -5.68 9.29
C VAL A 3 18.49 -6.93 9.34
N LEU A 4 17.60 -7.01 10.34
CA LEU A 4 16.66 -8.13 10.49
C LEU A 4 15.39 -7.98 9.65
N GLY A 5 15.04 -6.74 9.30
CA GLY A 5 13.80 -6.40 8.60
C GLY A 5 13.39 -4.97 8.91
N GLY A 6 12.08 -4.70 8.85
CA GLY A 6 11.49 -3.41 9.16
C GLY A 6 10.04 -3.56 9.63
N GLU A 7 9.48 -2.46 10.12
CA GLU A 7 8.11 -2.39 10.63
C GLU A 7 7.44 -1.09 10.15
N VAL A 8 6.13 -1.14 9.92
CA VAL A 8 5.30 0.05 9.76
C VAL A 8 4.53 0.26 11.06
N CYS A 9 4.90 1.29 11.81
CA CYS A 9 4.27 1.60 13.08
C CYS A 9 3.08 2.54 12.89
N MET A 10 1.90 2.15 13.39
CA MET A 10 0.74 3.03 13.50
C MET A 10 0.49 3.40 14.95
N TRP A 11 0.96 4.59 15.35
CA TRP A 11 0.71 5.15 16.67
C TRP A 11 -0.76 5.58 16.87
N GLY A 12 -1.29 5.32 18.07
CA GLY A 12 -2.72 5.41 18.35
C GLY A 12 -3.24 6.76 18.84
N GLU A 13 -2.43 7.82 18.90
CA GLU A 13 -2.83 9.08 19.55
C GLU A 13 -4.05 9.75 18.89
N TYR A 14 -4.22 9.52 17.58
CA TYR A 14 -5.29 10.11 16.76
C TYR A 14 -5.95 9.08 15.83
N VAL A 15 -5.92 7.81 16.22
CA VAL A 15 -6.49 6.71 15.42
C VAL A 15 -7.36 5.86 16.33
N ASP A 16 -8.63 5.74 15.96
CA ASP A 16 -9.58 4.82 16.57
C ASP A 16 -9.88 3.65 15.61
N GLU A 17 -10.81 2.78 16.00
CA GLU A 17 -11.24 1.63 15.19
C GLU A 17 -11.77 2.04 13.80
N GLY A 18 -12.44 3.19 13.71
CA GLY A 18 -12.97 3.69 12.44
C GLY A 18 -11.91 4.21 11.48
N GLY A 19 -10.80 4.71 12.02
CA GLY A 19 -9.68 5.25 11.24
C GLY A 19 -8.57 4.25 10.92
N LEU A 20 -8.50 3.11 11.61
CA LEU A 20 -7.34 2.21 11.54
C LEU A 20 -7.05 1.71 10.12
N ASP A 21 -8.05 1.16 9.43
CA ASP A 21 -7.87 0.55 8.12
C ASP A 21 -7.33 1.53 7.08
N ALA A 22 -7.93 2.72 6.99
CA ALA A 22 -7.50 3.75 6.04
C ALA A 22 -6.11 4.31 6.41
N ARG A 23 -5.70 4.23 7.69
CA ARG A 23 -4.37 4.66 8.09
C ARG A 23 -3.29 3.62 7.81
N VAL A 24 -3.63 2.33 7.87
CA VAL A 24 -2.67 1.24 7.64
C VAL A 24 -2.60 0.88 6.16
N TRP A 25 -3.73 0.77 5.48
CA TRP A 25 -3.83 0.27 4.12
C TRP A 25 -4.06 1.40 3.11
N PRO A 26 -3.38 1.39 1.94
CA PRO A 26 -2.56 0.30 1.40
C PRO A 26 -1.06 0.45 1.70
N ARG A 27 -0.66 1.44 2.51
CA ARG A 27 0.73 1.77 2.81
C ARG A 27 1.52 0.61 3.41
N ALA A 28 0.92 -0.15 4.33
CA ALA A 28 1.54 -1.33 4.92
C ALA A 28 1.80 -2.43 3.89
N ALA A 29 0.98 -2.55 2.84
CA ALA A 29 1.22 -3.51 1.75
C ALA A 29 2.48 -3.16 0.93
N ALA A 30 2.73 -1.87 0.70
CA ALA A 30 3.95 -1.41 0.02
C ALA A 30 5.21 -1.74 0.82
N ALA A 31 5.19 -1.52 2.14
CA ALA A 31 6.28 -1.94 3.02
C ALA A 31 6.42 -3.47 3.05
N GLY A 32 5.30 -4.20 3.07
CA GLY A 32 5.29 -5.66 2.97
C GLY A 32 5.97 -6.16 1.71
N GLU A 33 5.70 -5.58 0.54
CA GLU A 33 6.38 -5.94 -0.70
C GLU A 33 7.89 -5.66 -0.62
N ARG A 34 8.30 -4.52 -0.04
CA ARG A 34 9.71 -4.17 0.12
C ARG A 34 10.47 -5.12 1.04
N LEU A 35 9.85 -5.54 2.14
CA LEU A 35 10.45 -6.47 3.09
C LEU A 35 10.42 -7.92 2.60
N TRP A 36 9.48 -8.26 1.72
CA TRP A 36 9.38 -9.58 1.10
C TRP A 36 10.32 -9.74 -0.11
N THR A 37 10.35 -8.72 -0.97
CA THR A 37 11.12 -8.69 -2.20
C THR A 37 12.05 -7.47 -2.18
N ASP A 38 13.31 -7.68 -1.84
CA ASP A 38 14.32 -6.62 -1.88
C ASP A 38 14.86 -6.43 -3.32
N SER A 39 13.97 -6.04 -4.24
CA SER A 39 14.37 -5.69 -5.59
C SER A 39 14.81 -4.22 -5.65
N THR A 40 16.10 -4.02 -5.88
CA THR A 40 16.70 -2.69 -6.11
C THR A 40 16.42 -2.15 -7.53
N ILE A 41 15.81 -2.96 -8.40
CA ILE A 41 15.61 -2.67 -9.82
C ILE A 41 14.22 -2.05 -10.09
N LEU A 42 13.24 -2.28 -9.21
CA LEU A 42 11.87 -1.81 -9.40
C LEU A 42 11.74 -0.32 -9.14
N LYS A 43 11.13 0.41 -10.08
CA LYS A 43 10.70 1.81 -9.91
C LYS A 43 9.26 1.84 -9.44
N THR A 44 8.85 2.94 -8.81
CA THR A 44 7.46 3.13 -8.34
C THR A 44 6.43 2.90 -9.46
N SER A 45 6.72 3.32 -10.68
CA SER A 45 5.87 3.10 -11.87
C SER A 45 5.61 1.63 -12.19
N ASP A 46 6.55 0.74 -11.84
CA ASP A 46 6.45 -0.69 -12.10
C ASP A 46 5.56 -1.38 -11.05
N VAL A 47 5.42 -0.78 -9.87
CA VAL A 47 4.72 -1.35 -8.71
C VAL A 47 3.31 -0.80 -8.56
N GLU A 48 3.07 0.45 -8.96
CA GLU A 48 1.77 1.14 -8.83
C GLU A 48 0.59 0.29 -9.34
N PRO A 49 0.60 -0.32 -10.55
CA PRO A 49 -0.54 -1.10 -11.01
C PRO A 49 -0.86 -2.30 -10.11
N ARG A 50 0.16 -2.94 -9.54
CA ARG A 50 -0.01 -4.10 -8.66
C ARG A 50 -0.49 -3.70 -7.28
N LEU A 51 -0.03 -2.55 -6.76
CA LEU A 51 -0.52 -2.01 -5.49
C LEU A 51 -1.99 -1.58 -5.61
N GLN A 52 -2.38 -0.98 -6.74
CA GLN A 52 -3.78 -0.64 -7.03
C GLN A 52 -4.67 -1.90 -7.07
N ALA A 53 -4.23 -2.96 -7.77
CA ALA A 53 -4.94 -4.25 -7.77
C ALA A 53 -4.94 -4.94 -6.39
N HIS A 54 -3.97 -4.62 -5.52
CA HIS A 54 -3.97 -5.11 -4.13
C HIS A 54 -4.95 -4.34 -3.25
N LYS A 55 -5.07 -3.02 -3.43
CA LYS A 55 -6.10 -2.20 -2.78
C LYS A 55 -7.50 -2.74 -3.06
N GLU A 56 -7.83 -3.01 -4.31
CA GLU A 56 -9.13 -3.59 -4.69
C GLU A 56 -9.38 -4.94 -4.02
N ARG A 57 -8.33 -5.75 -3.87
CA ARG A 57 -8.37 -7.03 -3.14
C ARG A 57 -8.57 -6.87 -1.62
N LEU A 58 -8.12 -5.76 -1.02
CA LEU A 58 -8.37 -5.44 0.38
C LEU A 58 -9.82 -4.99 0.56
N GLU A 59 -10.32 -4.12 -0.31
CA GLU A 59 -11.70 -3.65 -0.30
C GLU A 59 -12.71 -4.80 -0.50
N ALA A 60 -12.40 -5.75 -1.40
CA ALA A 60 -13.20 -6.97 -1.58
C ALA A 60 -13.24 -7.88 -0.33
N ARG A 61 -12.37 -7.64 0.66
CA ARG A 61 -12.33 -8.33 1.96
C ARG A 61 -12.83 -7.46 3.11
N ASP A 62 -13.55 -6.39 2.78
CA ASP A 62 -14.12 -5.44 3.74
C ASP A 62 -13.06 -4.66 4.55
N ILE A 63 -11.84 -4.53 4.03
CA ILE A 63 -10.79 -3.69 4.61
C ILE A 63 -10.86 -2.31 3.95
N LYS A 64 -11.11 -1.27 4.75
CA LYS A 64 -11.34 0.10 4.25
C LYS A 64 -10.02 0.82 3.96
N SER A 65 -9.37 0.41 2.86
CA SER A 65 -8.11 1.01 2.41
C SER A 65 -8.28 2.48 1.98
N ASP A 66 -7.25 3.29 2.22
CA ASP A 66 -7.20 4.68 1.75
C ASP A 66 -7.18 4.77 0.22
N ALA A 67 -7.57 5.93 -0.29
CA ALA A 67 -7.42 6.26 -1.71
C ALA A 67 -5.94 6.49 -2.04
N MET A 68 -5.46 5.89 -3.14
CA MET A 68 -4.11 6.14 -3.66
C MET A 68 -4.11 7.17 -4.78
N THR A 69 -5.01 6.98 -5.74
CA THR A 69 -5.12 7.75 -6.98
C THR A 69 -6.59 7.86 -7.38
N PRO A 70 -6.97 8.76 -8.29
CA PRO A 70 -8.30 8.74 -8.89
C PRO A 70 -8.64 7.36 -9.45
N ALA A 71 -9.92 6.96 -9.38
CA ALA A 71 -10.39 5.67 -9.87
C ALA A 71 -10.06 5.42 -11.36
N TRP A 72 -9.88 6.49 -12.14
CA TRP A 72 -9.45 6.41 -13.54
C TRP A 72 -8.08 5.73 -13.71
N CYS A 73 -7.16 5.94 -12.77
CA CYS A 73 -5.80 5.37 -12.82
C CYS A 73 -5.80 3.84 -12.69
N ALA A 74 -6.75 3.28 -11.94
CA ALA A 74 -6.92 1.83 -11.83
C ALA A 74 -7.33 1.18 -13.16
N GLN A 75 -8.07 1.93 -13.98
CA GLN A 75 -8.55 1.47 -15.28
C GLN A 75 -7.52 1.73 -16.40
N HIS A 76 -6.55 2.63 -16.17
CA HIS A 76 -5.59 3.10 -17.16
C HIS A 76 -4.17 3.04 -16.59
N ALA A 77 -3.65 1.83 -16.46
CA ALA A 77 -2.30 1.59 -15.93
C ALA A 77 -1.25 2.44 -16.66
N THR A 78 -0.29 2.96 -15.89
CA THR A 78 0.83 3.78 -16.36
C THR A 78 0.44 5.06 -17.11
N LYS A 79 -0.79 5.57 -16.93
CA LYS A 79 -1.26 6.84 -17.50
C LYS A 79 -1.34 7.99 -16.49
N CYS A 80 -1.17 7.68 -15.20
CA CYS A 80 -1.09 8.66 -14.13
C CYS A 80 0.38 8.79 -13.73
N PHE A 81 1.01 9.92 -14.06
CA PHE A 81 2.41 10.23 -13.75
C PHE A 81 2.55 11.67 -13.29
#